data_AF-A0A5C5ANA9-F1
#
_entry.id   AF-A0A5C5ANA9-F1
#
_cell.length_a   1.000
_cell.length_b   1.000
_cell.length_c   1.000
_cell.angle_alpha   90.00
_cell.angle_beta   90.00
_cell.angle_gamma   90.00
#
_symmetry.space_group_name_H-M   'P 1'
#
loop_
_entity.id
_entity.type
_entity.pdbx_description
1 polymer ?
#
loop_
_entity_poly.entity_id
_entity_poly.type
_entity_poly.pdbx_seq_one_letter_code
_entity_poly.pdbx_strand_id
1 'polypeptide(L)'
;MEMELILKEWMEKEKDYSISYSTYMNLALYAEEYGYYMKEREKIGRQGDFFTSSNVSSVFAKTFAKFFIRLVENGEVAPHICEIGGGTGRFAYDVLQEWKQLSPETFIALNYSIIEMSPFHRKLQQKTLCSFSNVSYYTSHSEMGESFEGILFSNELFDAFPVEVIEKRNGILYEVRVTYTEEGKLAEVCRPLHKRIGRYLLEYNIHLAEGQRFEVPIAMEEYIKEMAKWFQRGVCITVDYGYTKEEWMHPAHQEGSLRGYYEHKLIRNPLAYPGEMDLTTHIHWDELKEMFSLQGMNMVWHKKQSEFLLAAGILELLTNHQDRDPFSEIQKQNRAVHSMILSGGLGSACDVVIHTKHMQQLHLDRYLKI
;
A
#
# COMPACT_ATOMS: atom_id res chain seq x y z
N MET A 1 -14.90 -24.01 1.93
CA MET A 1 -16.35 -24.27 2.14
C MET A 1 -16.96 -23.16 2.99
N GLU A 2 -16.27 -22.63 4.00
CA GLU A 2 -16.84 -21.54 4.82
C GLU A 2 -16.90 -20.16 4.12
N MET A 3 -15.90 -19.76 3.32
CA MET A 3 -15.94 -18.48 2.59
C MET A 3 -17.16 -18.40 1.64
N GLU A 4 -17.51 -19.52 1.01
CA GLU A 4 -18.69 -19.60 0.14
C GLU A 4 -19.98 -19.31 0.92
N LEU A 5 -20.11 -19.86 2.14
CA LEU A 5 -21.27 -19.64 3.00
C LEU A 5 -21.37 -18.18 3.41
N ILE A 6 -20.26 -17.56 3.84
CA ILE A 6 -20.21 -16.14 4.21
C ILE A 6 -20.66 -15.27 3.03
N LEU A 7 -20.14 -15.52 1.83
CA LEU A 7 -20.53 -14.76 0.64
C LEU A 7 -22.03 -14.90 0.34
N LYS A 8 -22.60 -16.12 0.45
CA LYS A 8 -24.03 -16.34 0.25
C LYS A 8 -24.88 -15.60 1.27
N GLU A 9 -24.53 -15.64 2.55
CA GLU A 9 -25.24 -14.92 3.62
C GLU A 9 -25.26 -13.40 3.39
N TRP A 10 -24.17 -12.84 2.83
CA TRP A 10 -24.11 -11.42 2.48
C TRP A 10 -24.95 -11.10 1.24
N MET A 11 -24.94 -11.97 0.22
CA MET A 11 -25.78 -11.81 -0.97
C MET A 11 -27.27 -11.92 -0.64
N GLU A 12 -27.68 -12.80 0.27
CA GLU A 12 -29.09 -12.97 0.70
C GLU A 12 -29.68 -11.72 1.37
N LYS A 13 -28.84 -10.83 1.91
CA LYS A 13 -29.27 -9.54 2.48
C LYS A 13 -29.56 -8.48 1.42
N GLU A 14 -29.09 -8.69 0.19
CA GLU A 14 -29.23 -7.75 -0.91
C GLU A 14 -30.45 -8.13 -1.77
N LYS A 15 -31.23 -7.12 -2.19
CA LYS A 15 -32.50 -7.34 -2.93
C LYS A 15 -32.34 -8.08 -4.25
N ASP A 16 -31.15 -8.00 -4.84
CA ASP A 16 -30.82 -8.57 -6.15
C ASP A 16 -29.81 -9.72 -6.07
N TYR A 17 -29.61 -10.26 -4.86
CA TYR A 17 -28.71 -11.39 -4.55
C TYR A 17 -27.28 -11.18 -5.07
N SER A 18 -26.81 -9.93 -5.08
CA SER A 18 -25.45 -9.57 -5.48
C SER A 18 -24.85 -8.60 -4.49
N ILE A 19 -23.55 -8.72 -4.21
CA ILE A 19 -22.81 -7.80 -3.33
C ILE A 19 -21.88 -6.93 -4.16
N SER A 20 -21.55 -5.74 -3.66
CA SER A 20 -20.58 -4.88 -4.35
C SER A 20 -19.17 -5.48 -4.29
N TYR A 21 -18.30 -5.05 -5.22
CA TYR A 21 -16.91 -5.51 -5.23
C TYR A 21 -16.17 -5.14 -3.95
N SER A 22 -16.50 -4.01 -3.32
CA SER A 22 -15.92 -3.59 -2.04
C SER A 22 -16.29 -4.58 -0.94
N THR A 23 -17.57 -4.97 -0.84
CA THR A 23 -18.00 -6.02 0.10
C THR A 23 -17.30 -7.35 -0.17
N TYR A 24 -17.21 -7.77 -1.44
CA TYR A 24 -16.51 -9.00 -1.81
C TYR A 24 -15.03 -8.98 -1.41
N MET A 25 -14.29 -7.92 -1.77
CA MET A 25 -12.88 -7.75 -1.41
C MET A 25 -12.71 -7.73 0.09
N ASN A 26 -13.56 -7.00 0.83
CA ASN A 26 -13.46 -6.93 2.29
C ASN A 26 -13.62 -8.33 2.93
N LEU A 27 -14.57 -9.13 2.45
CA LEU A 27 -14.76 -10.50 2.94
C LEU A 27 -13.59 -11.41 2.54
N ALA A 28 -13.20 -11.38 1.26
CA ALA A 28 -12.12 -12.21 0.74
C ALA A 28 -10.76 -11.89 1.38
N LEU A 29 -10.50 -10.63 1.73
CA LEU A 29 -9.21 -10.20 2.27
C LEU A 29 -9.19 -10.19 3.80
N TYR A 30 -10.27 -9.75 4.45
CA TYR A 30 -10.25 -9.35 5.86
C TYR A 30 -11.32 -10.01 6.75
N ALA A 31 -12.17 -10.90 6.22
CA ALA A 31 -13.08 -11.66 7.08
C ALA A 31 -12.30 -12.39 8.18
N GLU A 32 -12.80 -12.34 9.41
CA GLU A 32 -12.19 -13.03 10.53
C GLU A 32 -12.03 -14.53 10.21
N GLU A 33 -10.87 -15.10 10.52
CA GLU A 33 -10.43 -16.48 10.21
C GLU A 33 -10.30 -16.85 8.72
N TYR A 34 -11.15 -16.33 7.84
CA TYR A 34 -11.28 -16.79 6.45
C TYR A 34 -10.70 -15.85 5.40
N GLY A 35 -10.54 -14.57 5.74
CA GLY A 35 -9.92 -13.57 4.89
C GLY A 35 -8.44 -13.87 4.67
N TYR A 36 -7.95 -13.59 3.46
CA TYR A 36 -6.58 -13.83 3.04
C TYR A 36 -5.53 -13.33 4.05
N TYR A 37 -5.67 -12.08 4.51
CA TYR A 37 -4.76 -11.45 5.46
C TYR A 37 -4.91 -11.97 6.91
N MET A 38 -6.05 -12.57 7.24
CA MET A 38 -6.35 -13.07 8.59
C MET A 38 -5.85 -14.50 8.84
N LYS A 39 -5.55 -15.26 7.79
CA LYS A 39 -5.07 -16.65 7.89
C LYS A 39 -3.65 -16.77 8.44
N GLU A 40 -3.36 -17.84 9.16
CA GLU A 40 -1.99 -18.19 9.61
C GLU A 40 -1.16 -18.85 8.50
N ARG A 41 -0.90 -18.11 7.41
CA ARG A 41 -0.08 -18.55 6.27
C ARG A 41 0.93 -17.48 5.89
N GLU A 42 2.13 -17.86 5.46
CA GLU A 42 3.07 -16.94 4.83
C GLU A 42 2.46 -16.37 3.53
N LYS A 43 2.41 -15.04 3.42
CA LYS A 43 1.87 -14.32 2.25
C LYS A 43 2.95 -13.63 1.43
N ILE A 44 3.99 -13.15 2.09
CA ILE A 44 5.08 -12.39 1.48
C ILE A 44 6.37 -13.20 1.54
N GLY A 45 7.04 -13.36 0.39
CA GLY A 45 8.33 -14.03 0.29
C GLY A 45 8.29 -15.32 -0.51
N ARG A 46 9.35 -16.13 -0.42
CA ARG A 46 9.55 -17.30 -1.29
C ARG A 46 8.45 -18.35 -1.19
N GLN A 47 7.86 -18.51 0.00
CA GLN A 47 6.76 -19.45 0.25
C GLN A 47 5.40 -18.73 0.31
N GLY A 48 5.36 -17.42 0.03
CA GLY A 48 4.16 -16.62 -0.07
C GLY A 48 3.60 -16.54 -1.49
N ASP A 49 2.69 -15.60 -1.72
CA ASP A 49 2.05 -15.36 -3.02
C ASP A 49 2.70 -14.24 -3.82
N PHE A 50 3.43 -13.33 -3.16
CA PHE A 50 4.09 -12.21 -3.81
C PHE A 50 5.37 -11.76 -3.08
N PHE A 51 6.12 -10.87 -3.74
CA PHE A 51 7.28 -10.17 -3.18
C PHE A 51 7.02 -8.67 -3.19
N THR A 52 7.37 -8.01 -2.09
CA THR A 52 7.36 -6.55 -1.97
C THR A 52 8.79 -6.01 -2.00
N SER A 53 8.98 -4.75 -2.41
CA SER A 53 10.31 -4.11 -2.42
C SER A 53 10.97 -4.12 -1.03
N SER A 54 10.15 -3.97 0.02
CA SER A 54 10.55 -4.01 1.43
C SER A 54 11.06 -5.38 1.90
N ASN A 55 10.67 -6.48 1.25
CA ASN A 55 11.07 -7.84 1.63
C ASN A 55 12.20 -8.42 0.77
N VAL A 56 12.48 -7.84 -0.40
CA VAL A 56 13.54 -8.36 -1.29
C VAL A 56 14.94 -8.04 -0.79
N SER A 57 15.16 -6.84 -0.23
CA SER A 57 16.48 -6.43 0.26
C SER A 57 16.41 -5.31 1.30
N SER A 58 17.34 -5.35 2.26
CA SER A 58 17.51 -4.29 3.26
C SER A 58 17.88 -2.94 2.64
N VAL A 59 18.40 -2.92 1.40
CA VAL A 59 18.78 -1.69 0.68
C VAL A 59 17.62 -0.67 0.63
N PHE A 60 16.40 -1.15 0.42
CA PHE A 60 15.21 -0.29 0.41
C PHE A 60 15.02 0.39 1.77
N ALA A 61 14.92 -0.40 2.85
CA ALA A 61 14.77 0.09 4.22
C ALA A 61 15.92 1.01 4.66
N LYS A 62 17.17 0.67 4.35
CA LYS A 62 18.35 1.51 4.67
C LYS A 62 18.29 2.88 3.98
N THR A 63 17.80 2.92 2.74
CA THR A 63 17.66 4.17 2.00
C THR A 63 16.58 5.07 2.61
N PHE A 64 15.43 4.49 2.99
CA PHE A 64 14.40 5.21 3.74
C PHE A 64 14.87 5.65 5.12
N ALA A 65 15.60 4.81 5.86
CA ALA A 65 16.17 5.16 7.15
C ALA A 65 17.06 6.41 7.05
N LYS A 66 17.97 6.48 6.07
CA LYS A 66 18.77 7.68 5.81
C LYS A 66 17.93 8.92 5.53
N PHE A 67 16.83 8.78 4.79
CA PHE A 67 15.91 9.90 4.57
C PHE A 67 15.21 10.34 5.87
N PHE A 68 14.66 9.40 6.63
CA PHE A 68 13.99 9.69 7.89
C PHE A 68 14.93 10.32 8.93
N ILE A 69 16.16 9.81 9.06
CA ILE A 69 17.20 10.36 9.93
C ILE A 69 17.46 11.82 9.59
N ARG A 70 17.63 12.15 8.31
CA ARG A 70 17.84 13.55 7.87
C ARG A 70 16.69 14.46 8.29
N LEU A 71 15.44 14.02 8.15
CA LEU A 71 14.28 14.82 8.58
C LEU A 71 14.28 15.06 10.09
N VAL A 72 14.61 14.04 10.89
CA VAL A 72 14.65 14.14 12.35
C VAL A 72 15.83 14.99 12.83
N GLU A 73 17.03 14.77 12.32
CA GLU A 73 18.24 15.49 12.72
C GLU A 73 18.16 16.99 12.40
N ASN A 74 17.44 17.37 11.33
CA ASN A 74 17.21 18.77 10.97
C ASN A 74 15.99 19.37 11.69
N GLY A 75 15.33 18.62 12.57
CA GLY A 75 14.21 19.11 13.37
C GLY A 75 12.92 19.32 12.59
N GLU A 76 12.79 18.76 11.38
CA GLU A 76 11.58 18.88 10.55
C GLU A 76 10.42 18.13 11.22
N VAL A 77 10.68 16.93 11.73
CA VAL A 77 9.71 16.04 12.36
C VAL A 77 10.26 15.48 13.68
N ALA A 78 9.34 15.10 14.58
CA ALA A 78 9.70 14.35 15.78
C ALA A 78 10.27 12.96 15.41
N PRO A 79 11.12 12.36 16.27
CA PRO A 79 11.61 11.00 16.10
C PRO A 79 10.50 9.97 16.42
N HIS A 80 9.40 10.01 15.67
CA HIS A 80 8.28 9.08 15.80
C HIS A 80 7.84 8.64 14.42
N ILE A 81 7.96 7.34 14.16
CA ILE A 81 7.52 6.72 12.91
C ILE A 81 6.28 5.89 13.20
N CYS A 82 5.25 6.04 12.38
CA CYS A 82 4.14 5.11 12.32
C CYS A 82 4.12 4.43 10.95
N GLU A 83 4.31 3.12 10.93
CA GLU A 83 4.17 2.28 9.74
C GLU A 83 2.78 1.63 9.74
N ILE A 84 1.99 1.89 8.70
CA ILE A 84 0.69 1.24 8.51
C ILE A 84 0.85 0.10 7.51
N GLY A 85 0.48 -1.12 7.92
CA GLY A 85 0.66 -2.34 7.13
C GLY A 85 2.10 -2.85 7.15
N GLY A 86 2.69 -3.01 8.34
CA GLY A 86 4.12 -3.38 8.50
C GLY A 86 4.51 -4.80 8.05
N GLY A 87 3.57 -5.59 7.51
CA GLY A 87 3.84 -6.91 6.93
C GLY A 87 4.59 -7.83 7.89
N THR A 88 5.74 -8.37 7.48
CA THR A 88 6.56 -9.26 8.33
C THR A 88 7.38 -8.51 9.40
N GLY A 89 7.39 -7.18 9.40
CA GLY A 89 8.25 -6.34 10.24
C GLY A 89 9.68 -6.20 9.73
N ARG A 90 9.97 -6.72 8.53
CA ARG A 90 11.32 -6.70 7.95
C ARG A 90 11.81 -5.29 7.64
N PHE A 91 10.94 -4.45 7.06
CA PHE A 91 11.25 -3.05 6.78
C PHE A 91 11.62 -2.30 8.06
N ALA A 92 10.72 -2.32 9.06
CA ALA A 92 10.96 -1.75 10.38
C ALA A 92 12.29 -2.21 11.00
N TYR A 93 12.59 -3.51 10.92
CA TYR A 93 13.83 -4.07 11.46
C TYR A 93 15.06 -3.44 10.82
N ASP A 94 15.11 -3.44 9.49
CA ASP A 94 16.24 -2.91 8.75
C ASP A 94 16.35 -1.37 8.89
N VAL A 95 15.22 -0.65 9.01
CA VAL A 95 15.21 0.79 9.34
C VAL A 95 15.81 1.04 10.72
N LEU A 96 15.33 0.33 11.75
CA LEU A 96 15.79 0.50 13.14
C LEU A 96 17.27 0.14 13.30
N GLN A 97 17.75 -0.91 12.63
CA GLN A 97 19.16 -1.28 12.64
C GLN A 97 20.04 -0.21 12.00
N GLU A 98 19.66 0.27 10.81
CA GLU A 98 20.43 1.31 10.12
C GLU A 98 20.43 2.61 10.93
N TRP A 99 19.28 2.99 11.51
CA TRP A 99 19.17 4.19 12.35
C TRP A 99 20.05 4.11 13.59
N LYS A 100 20.02 2.99 14.31
CA LYS A 100 20.87 2.77 15.48
C LYS A 100 22.36 2.91 15.17
N GLN A 101 22.77 2.51 13.96
CA GLN A 101 24.15 2.64 13.50
C GLN A 101 24.51 4.06 13.08
N LEU A 102 23.66 4.72 12.30
CA LEU A 102 23.98 6.00 11.66
C LEU A 102 23.74 7.21 12.57
N SER A 103 22.70 7.17 13.41
CA SER A 103 22.30 8.27 14.29
C SER A 103 21.89 7.74 15.67
N PRO A 104 22.83 7.22 16.46
CA PRO A 104 22.55 6.63 17.77
C PRO A 104 21.93 7.64 18.75
N GLU A 105 22.25 8.94 18.61
CA GLU A 105 21.71 9.99 19.47
C GLU A 105 20.20 10.19 19.26
N THR A 106 19.75 10.30 18.00
CA THR A 106 18.32 10.43 17.70
C THR A 106 17.57 9.11 17.88
N PHE A 107 18.25 7.96 17.72
CA PHE A 107 17.68 6.63 17.96
C PHE A 107 17.20 6.44 19.40
N ILE A 108 17.89 7.04 20.39
CA ILE A 108 17.49 6.94 21.81
C ILE A 108 16.07 7.49 22.04
N ALA A 109 15.70 8.54 21.30
CA ALA A 109 14.38 9.17 21.38
C ALA A 109 13.37 8.62 20.36
N LEU A 110 13.80 7.72 19.47
CA LEU A 110 12.96 7.18 18.40
C LEU A 110 11.87 6.27 18.96
N ASN A 111 10.61 6.56 18.64
CA ASN A 111 9.50 5.62 18.80
C ASN A 111 9.09 5.08 17.42
N TYR A 112 8.87 3.78 17.32
CA TYR A 112 8.40 3.13 16.11
C TYR A 112 7.08 2.42 16.39
N SER A 113 6.00 2.87 15.77
CA SER A 113 4.66 2.33 15.94
C SER A 113 4.24 1.60 14.68
N ILE A 114 3.64 0.42 14.81
CA ILE A 114 3.13 -0.35 13.67
C ILE A 114 1.62 -0.52 13.85
N ILE A 115 0.85 -0.11 12.84
CA ILE A 115 -0.59 -0.39 12.75
C ILE A 115 -0.77 -1.58 11.81
N GLU A 116 -1.26 -2.70 12.34
CA GLU A 116 -1.43 -3.96 11.59
C GLU A 116 -2.70 -4.67 12.04
N MET A 117 -3.63 -4.91 11.11
CA MET A 117 -4.89 -5.59 11.39
C MET A 117 -4.72 -7.11 11.50
N SER A 118 -3.79 -7.70 10.76
CA SER A 118 -3.55 -9.15 10.76
C SER A 118 -2.90 -9.63 12.06
N PRO A 119 -3.56 -10.50 12.85
CA PRO A 119 -2.95 -11.10 14.04
C PRO A 119 -1.69 -11.90 13.72
N PHE A 120 -1.69 -12.56 12.55
CA PHE A 120 -0.54 -13.31 12.06
C PHE A 120 0.68 -12.42 11.82
N HIS A 121 0.51 -11.30 11.10
CA HIS A 121 1.59 -10.35 10.87
C HIS A 121 2.08 -9.71 12.16
N ARG A 122 1.19 -9.32 13.09
CA ARG A 122 1.62 -8.79 14.40
C ARG A 122 2.52 -9.77 15.16
N LYS A 123 2.19 -11.07 15.15
CA LYS A 123 3.03 -12.11 15.77
C LYS A 123 4.40 -12.23 15.09
N LEU A 124 4.46 -12.14 13.76
CA LEU A 124 5.73 -12.13 13.03
C LEU A 124 6.55 -10.87 13.35
N GLN A 125 5.92 -9.70 13.38
CA GLN A 125 6.58 -8.44 13.69
C GLN A 125 7.17 -8.46 15.11
N GLN A 126 6.41 -8.90 16.12
CA GLN A 126 6.89 -9.06 17.49
C GLN A 126 8.11 -9.99 17.59
N LYS A 127 8.11 -11.08 16.83
CA LYS A 127 9.26 -11.99 16.76
C LYS A 127 10.47 -11.34 16.09
N THR A 128 10.26 -10.64 14.98
CA THR A 128 11.31 -10.01 14.18
C THR A 128 11.96 -8.84 14.91
N LEU A 129 11.16 -8.06 15.63
CA LEU A 129 11.55 -6.80 16.27
C LEU A 129 11.81 -6.95 17.77
N CYS A 130 11.88 -8.18 18.31
CA CYS A 130 12.02 -8.45 19.75
C CYS A 130 13.29 -7.84 20.38
N SER A 131 14.31 -7.52 19.58
CA SER A 131 15.54 -6.86 20.02
C SER A 131 15.40 -5.35 20.24
N PHE A 132 14.26 -4.75 19.89
CA PHE A 132 14.00 -3.32 19.98
C PHE A 132 12.95 -3.02 21.03
N SER A 133 13.31 -2.23 22.03
CA SER A 133 12.41 -1.83 23.12
C SER A 133 11.51 -0.64 22.77
N ASN A 134 11.80 0.04 21.65
CA ASN A 134 11.12 1.25 21.20
C ASN A 134 10.06 0.99 20.11
N VAL A 135 9.58 -0.25 20.01
CA VAL A 135 8.54 -0.64 19.05
C VAL A 135 7.21 -0.89 19.77
N SER A 136 6.12 -0.32 19.26
CA SER A 136 4.76 -0.53 19.74
C SER A 136 3.83 -0.98 18.60
N TYR A 137 2.81 -1.78 18.93
CA TYR A 137 1.92 -2.41 17.96
C TYR A 137 0.47 -2.05 18.25
N TYR A 138 -0.29 -1.75 17.21
CA TYR A 138 -1.69 -1.36 17.28
C TYR A 138 -2.48 -2.02 16.15
N THR A 139 -3.78 -2.13 16.33
CA THR A 139 -4.73 -2.62 15.31
C THR A 139 -5.36 -1.48 14.50
N SER A 140 -5.32 -0.26 15.04
CA SER A 140 -5.89 0.94 14.44
C SER A 140 -5.19 2.20 14.93
N HIS A 141 -5.33 3.30 14.18
CA HIS A 141 -4.80 4.60 14.60
C HIS A 141 -5.47 5.10 15.90
N SER A 142 -6.76 4.78 16.12
CA SER A 142 -7.48 5.13 17.35
C SER A 142 -6.93 4.44 18.60
N GLU A 143 -6.37 3.23 18.48
CA GLU A 143 -5.74 2.52 19.60
C GLU A 143 -4.39 3.15 19.98
N MET A 144 -3.71 3.79 19.03
CA MET A 144 -2.43 4.43 19.24
C MET A 144 -2.53 5.74 20.03
N GLY A 145 -3.64 6.47 19.89
CA GLY A 145 -3.92 7.70 20.62
C GLY A 145 -4.83 8.67 19.86
N GLU A 146 -5.11 9.82 20.48
CA GLU A 146 -6.00 10.83 19.89
C GLU A 146 -5.38 11.58 18.71
N SER A 147 -4.05 11.65 18.64
CA SER A 147 -3.32 12.33 17.56
C SER A 147 -1.94 11.72 17.34
N PHE A 148 -1.36 12.00 16.16
CA PHE A 148 -0.01 11.61 15.81
C PHE A 148 0.76 12.75 15.13
N GLU A 149 2.03 12.88 15.52
CA GLU A 149 2.98 13.78 14.89
C GLU A 149 4.28 13.04 14.59
N GLY A 150 4.81 13.17 13.37
CA GLY A 150 6.03 12.47 12.97
C GLY A 150 6.04 12.05 11.50
N ILE A 151 6.56 10.86 11.25
CA ILE A 151 6.63 10.25 9.93
C ILE A 151 5.56 9.15 9.86
N LEU A 152 4.57 9.32 9.00
CA LEU A 152 3.63 8.27 8.63
C LEU A 152 4.13 7.59 7.36
N PHE A 153 4.26 6.27 7.38
CA PHE A 153 4.79 5.50 6.26
C PHE A 153 3.87 4.33 5.92
N SER A 154 3.65 4.09 4.63
CA SER A 154 3.00 2.90 4.11
C SER A 154 3.68 2.40 2.83
N ASN A 155 3.79 1.09 2.69
CA ASN A 155 4.31 0.43 1.50
C ASN A 155 3.31 -0.65 1.05
N GLU A 156 2.74 -0.50 -0.15
CA GLU A 156 1.74 -1.41 -0.72
C GLU A 156 0.58 -1.63 0.26
N LEU A 157 -0.04 -0.51 0.63
CA LEU A 157 -1.13 -0.48 1.60
C LEU A 157 -2.46 -0.25 0.89
N PHE A 158 -2.51 0.75 0.00
CA PHE A 158 -3.76 1.23 -0.56
C PHE A 158 -4.22 0.36 -1.73
N ASP A 159 -3.31 -0.36 -2.40
CA ASP A 159 -3.68 -1.30 -3.46
C ASP A 159 -4.61 -2.41 -2.98
N ALA A 160 -4.51 -2.79 -1.69
CA ALA A 160 -5.34 -3.81 -1.05
C ALA A 160 -6.68 -3.27 -0.51
N PHE A 161 -6.94 -1.96 -0.59
CA PHE A 161 -8.21 -1.40 -0.11
C PHE A 161 -9.39 -1.87 -0.96
N PRO A 162 -10.53 -2.22 -0.34
CA PRO A 162 -11.73 -2.57 -1.10
C PRO A 162 -12.24 -1.43 -1.98
N VAL A 163 -12.49 -1.74 -3.27
CA VAL A 163 -13.00 -0.78 -4.26
C VAL A 163 -14.39 -1.17 -4.75
N GLU A 164 -15.18 -0.20 -5.18
CA GLU A 164 -16.30 -0.52 -6.09
C GLU A 164 -15.78 -0.64 -7.51
N VAL A 165 -16.42 -1.45 -8.36
CA VAL A 165 -16.04 -1.54 -9.78
C VAL A 165 -17.21 -1.02 -10.60
N ILE A 166 -16.91 -0.14 -11.55
CA ILE A 166 -17.89 0.35 -12.52
C ILE A 166 -17.43 0.09 -13.94
N GLU A 167 -18.38 -0.04 -14.84
CA GLU A 167 -18.13 -0.22 -16.26
C GLU A 167 -19.13 0.59 -17.09
N LYS A 168 -18.64 1.21 -18.17
CA LYS A 168 -19.53 1.90 -19.13
C LYS A 168 -19.92 0.96 -20.26
N ARG A 169 -21.23 0.73 -20.44
CA ARG A 169 -21.81 -0.08 -21.52
C ARG A 169 -22.95 0.66 -22.20
N ASN A 170 -22.93 0.72 -23.53
CA ASN A 170 -23.90 1.40 -24.37
C ASN A 170 -24.21 2.83 -23.90
N GLY A 171 -23.17 3.57 -23.49
CA GLY A 171 -23.30 4.93 -22.97
C GLY A 171 -23.83 5.04 -21.53
N ILE A 172 -24.13 3.94 -20.85
CA ILE A 172 -24.66 3.90 -19.47
C ILE A 172 -23.58 3.36 -18.53
N LEU A 173 -23.42 4.00 -17.37
CA LEU A 173 -22.57 3.49 -16.29
C LEU A 173 -23.32 2.47 -15.45
N TYR A 174 -22.69 1.32 -15.24
CA TYR A 174 -23.16 0.26 -14.36
C TYR A 174 -22.18 0.04 -13.22
N GLU A 175 -22.71 -0.31 -12.06
CA GLU A 175 -21.93 -0.95 -11.00
C GLU A 175 -21.76 -2.43 -11.37
N VAL A 176 -20.53 -2.92 -11.32
CA VAL A 176 -20.21 -4.34 -11.43
C VAL A 176 -20.26 -4.92 -10.02
N ARG A 177 -21.09 -5.93 -9.82
CA ARG A 177 -21.32 -6.61 -8.55
C ARG A 177 -21.03 -8.10 -8.69
N VAL A 178 -20.87 -8.78 -7.56
CA VAL A 178 -20.54 -10.21 -7.50
C VAL A 178 -21.77 -11.00 -7.06
N THR A 179 -22.05 -12.11 -7.73
CA THR A 179 -23.16 -13.04 -7.43
C THR A 179 -22.74 -14.49 -7.68
N TYR A 180 -23.59 -15.45 -7.36
CA TYR A 180 -23.44 -16.84 -7.79
C TYR A 180 -24.31 -17.12 -9.02
N THR A 181 -23.77 -17.88 -9.98
CA THR A 181 -24.56 -18.47 -11.07
C THR A 181 -25.41 -19.62 -10.54
N GLU A 182 -26.35 -20.11 -11.36
CA GLU A 182 -27.17 -21.28 -11.02
C GLU A 182 -26.32 -22.54 -10.78
N GLU A 183 -25.15 -22.64 -11.43
CA GLU A 183 -24.17 -23.71 -11.23
C GLU A 183 -23.28 -23.52 -9.98
N GLY A 184 -23.55 -22.51 -9.16
CA GLY A 184 -22.82 -22.24 -7.92
C GLY A 184 -21.42 -21.65 -8.10
N LYS A 185 -21.15 -21.01 -9.25
CA LYS A 185 -19.87 -20.32 -9.49
C LYS A 185 -20.00 -18.82 -9.25
N LEU A 186 -18.97 -18.18 -8.69
CA LEU A 186 -18.93 -16.72 -8.61
C LEU A 186 -18.86 -16.11 -10.01
N ALA A 187 -19.65 -15.06 -10.22
CA ALA A 187 -19.69 -14.31 -11.46
C ALA A 187 -19.94 -12.81 -11.20
N GLU A 188 -19.50 -11.99 -12.14
CA GLU A 188 -19.84 -10.58 -12.20
C GLU A 188 -21.24 -10.38 -12.77
N VAL A 189 -21.94 -9.37 -12.26
CA VAL A 189 -23.24 -8.95 -12.78
C VAL A 189 -23.36 -7.42 -12.74
N CYS A 190 -23.85 -6.81 -13.82
CA CYS A 190 -24.05 -5.37 -13.88
C CYS A 190 -25.38 -4.98 -13.21
N ARG A 191 -25.33 -3.90 -12.42
CA ARG A 191 -26.48 -3.29 -11.75
C ARG A 191 -26.51 -1.78 -11.94
N PRO A 192 -27.68 -1.13 -11.77
CA PRO A 192 -27.75 0.33 -11.79
C PRO A 192 -26.76 0.93 -10.79
N LEU A 193 -26.10 2.01 -11.21
CA LEU A 193 -25.07 2.68 -10.42
C LEU A 193 -25.60 3.12 -9.04
N HIS A 194 -24.97 2.66 -7.96
CA HIS A 194 -25.33 3.14 -6.63
C HIS A 194 -25.03 4.64 -6.45
N LYS A 195 -25.89 5.35 -5.72
CA LYS A 195 -25.81 6.83 -5.56
C LYS A 195 -24.47 7.30 -4.98
N ARG A 196 -23.86 6.52 -4.08
CA ARG A 196 -22.56 6.85 -3.48
C ARG A 196 -21.44 6.93 -4.52
N ILE A 197 -21.46 6.01 -5.49
CA ILE A 197 -20.49 5.98 -6.58
C ILE A 197 -20.71 7.19 -7.49
N GLY A 198 -21.97 7.48 -7.83
CA GLY A 198 -22.29 8.67 -8.62
C GLY A 198 -21.81 9.98 -7.98
N ARG A 199 -21.86 10.11 -6.65
CA ARG A 199 -21.32 11.28 -5.93
C ARG A 199 -19.81 11.38 -6.07
N TYR A 200 -19.10 10.28 -5.86
CA TYR A 200 -17.65 10.23 -6.02
C TYR A 200 -17.22 10.67 -7.43
N LEU A 201 -17.85 10.13 -8.47
CA LEU A 201 -17.50 10.49 -9.85
C LEU A 201 -17.73 11.97 -10.16
N LEU A 202 -18.77 12.58 -9.57
CA LEU A 202 -19.04 14.01 -9.72
C LEU A 202 -18.02 14.87 -8.98
N GLU A 203 -17.63 14.46 -7.77
CA GLU A 203 -16.66 15.16 -6.93
C GLU A 203 -15.28 15.23 -7.60
N TYR A 204 -14.79 14.09 -8.10
CA TYR A 204 -13.47 13.98 -8.76
C TYR A 204 -13.52 14.17 -10.30
N ASN A 205 -14.67 14.58 -10.85
CA ASN A 205 -14.86 14.84 -12.27
C ASN A 205 -14.37 13.67 -13.18
N ILE A 206 -14.79 12.45 -12.84
CA ILE A 206 -14.37 11.21 -13.49
C ILE A 206 -15.32 10.86 -14.65
N HIS A 207 -14.74 10.60 -15.81
CA HIS A 207 -15.46 10.27 -17.03
C HIS A 207 -14.85 9.04 -17.69
N LEU A 208 -15.68 8.02 -17.94
CA LEU A 208 -15.24 6.78 -18.57
C LEU A 208 -15.53 6.80 -20.08
N ALA A 209 -14.61 6.23 -20.85
CA ALA A 209 -14.81 5.82 -22.23
C ALA A 209 -15.72 4.57 -22.30
N GLU A 210 -16.29 4.31 -23.48
CA GLU A 210 -17.11 3.11 -23.70
C GLU A 210 -16.29 1.83 -23.50
N GLY A 211 -16.84 0.85 -22.77
CA GLY A 211 -16.16 -0.39 -22.40
C GLY A 211 -15.08 -0.24 -21.33
N GLN A 212 -14.78 0.97 -20.86
CA GLN A 212 -13.78 1.20 -19.83
C GLN A 212 -14.31 0.83 -18.44
N ARG A 213 -13.42 0.31 -17.60
CA ARG A 213 -13.63 0.08 -16.18
C ARG A 213 -12.88 1.09 -15.31
N PHE A 214 -13.41 1.29 -14.12
CA PHE A 214 -12.80 2.11 -13.08
C PHE A 214 -13.05 1.48 -11.71
N GLU A 215 -11.98 1.36 -10.93
CA GLU A 215 -12.01 0.96 -9.53
C GLU A 215 -12.22 2.21 -8.67
N VAL A 216 -13.41 2.37 -8.07
CA VAL A 216 -13.81 3.52 -7.27
C VAL A 216 -13.37 3.30 -5.81
N PRO A 217 -12.36 4.03 -5.30
CA PRO A 217 -11.71 3.71 -4.04
C PRO A 217 -12.35 4.43 -2.83
N ILE A 218 -13.66 4.24 -2.63
CA ILE A 218 -14.41 4.93 -1.55
C ILE A 218 -13.87 4.56 -0.16
N ALA A 219 -13.51 3.29 0.08
CA ALA A 219 -12.96 2.87 1.37
C ALA A 219 -11.61 3.55 1.67
N MET A 220 -10.79 3.77 0.64
CA MET A 220 -9.53 4.51 0.75
C MET A 220 -9.78 5.98 1.08
N GLU A 221 -10.75 6.63 0.42
CA GLU A 221 -11.13 8.02 0.71
C GLU A 221 -11.59 8.19 2.18
N GLU A 222 -12.47 7.31 2.65
CA GLU A 222 -12.95 7.32 4.03
C GLU A 222 -11.79 7.12 5.02
N TYR A 223 -10.88 6.19 4.73
CA TYR A 223 -9.71 5.94 5.56
C TYR A 223 -8.76 7.15 5.60
N ILE A 224 -8.46 7.76 4.45
CA ILE A 224 -7.61 8.97 4.38
C ILE A 224 -8.24 10.09 5.20
N LYS A 225 -9.56 10.26 5.15
CA LYS A 225 -10.26 11.27 5.94
C LYS A 225 -10.12 11.05 7.44
N GLU A 226 -10.27 9.82 7.93
CA GLU A 226 -10.11 9.53 9.36
C GLU A 226 -8.64 9.59 9.80
N MET A 227 -7.74 9.02 9.00
CA MET A 227 -6.29 9.09 9.25
C MET A 227 -5.82 10.54 9.27
N ALA A 228 -6.26 11.37 8.33
CA ALA A 228 -5.87 12.78 8.28
C ALA A 228 -6.39 13.58 9.47
N LYS A 229 -7.52 13.22 10.10
CA LYS A 229 -7.93 13.85 11.37
C LYS A 229 -7.01 13.48 12.52
N TRP A 230 -6.49 12.27 12.53
CA TRP A 230 -5.58 11.79 13.57
C TRP A 230 -4.15 12.30 13.37
N PHE A 231 -3.67 12.34 12.12
CA PHE A 231 -2.36 12.86 11.77
C PHE A 231 -2.36 14.39 11.83
N GLN A 232 -1.70 14.98 12.83
CA GLN A 232 -1.74 16.42 13.06
C GLN A 232 -0.56 17.13 12.41
N ARG A 233 0.63 16.56 12.43
CA ARG A 233 1.82 17.25 11.90
C ARG A 233 2.88 16.27 11.41
N GLY A 234 3.48 16.58 10.28
CA GLY A 234 4.67 15.88 9.79
C GLY A 234 4.57 15.44 8.35
N VAL A 235 5.26 14.35 8.03
CA VAL A 235 5.39 13.82 6.67
C VAL A 235 4.65 12.49 6.55
N CYS A 236 3.81 12.36 5.52
CA CYS A 236 3.14 11.11 5.15
C CYS A 236 3.72 10.60 3.83
N ILE A 237 4.21 9.37 3.82
CA ILE A 237 4.93 8.77 2.71
C ILE A 237 4.22 7.49 2.33
N THR A 238 3.81 7.42 1.07
CA THR A 238 3.12 6.27 0.49
C THR A 238 3.96 5.74 -0.66
N VAL A 239 4.27 4.45 -0.60
CA VAL A 239 4.91 3.71 -1.68
C VAL A 239 3.92 2.69 -2.21
N ASP A 240 3.53 2.79 -3.46
CA ASP A 240 2.53 1.90 -4.04
C ASP A 240 2.62 1.91 -5.57
N TYR A 241 1.84 1.09 -6.26
CA TYR A 241 1.78 1.06 -7.72
C TYR A 241 0.42 1.56 -8.23
N GLY A 242 0.44 2.34 -9.30
CA GLY A 242 -0.74 3.10 -9.70
C GLY A 242 -0.63 3.75 -11.07
N TYR A 243 -1.69 4.45 -11.43
CA TYR A 243 -1.81 5.23 -12.64
C TYR A 243 -2.11 6.69 -12.32
N THR A 244 -1.52 7.60 -13.08
CA THR A 244 -2.09 8.92 -13.32
C THR A 244 -3.34 8.79 -14.20
N LYS A 245 -4.18 9.81 -14.21
CA LYS A 245 -5.37 9.90 -15.06
C LYS A 245 -5.03 9.78 -16.54
N GLU A 246 -3.88 10.32 -16.95
CA GLU A 246 -3.38 10.18 -18.32
C GLU A 246 -3.05 8.72 -18.65
N GLU A 247 -2.32 8.03 -17.76
CA GLU A 247 -2.00 6.60 -17.93
C GLU A 247 -3.27 5.74 -17.92
N TRP A 248 -4.19 5.95 -16.97
CA TRP A 248 -5.45 5.18 -16.91
C TRP A 248 -6.31 5.32 -18.16
N MET A 249 -6.29 6.48 -18.83
CA MET A 249 -7.02 6.71 -20.08
C MET A 249 -6.41 5.99 -21.29
N HIS A 250 -5.22 5.41 -21.15
CA HIS A 250 -4.61 4.64 -22.23
C HIS A 250 -5.41 3.36 -22.52
N PRO A 251 -5.64 2.98 -23.80
CA PRO A 251 -6.49 1.82 -24.15
C PRO A 251 -6.07 0.48 -23.53
N ALA A 252 -4.78 0.32 -23.19
CA ALA A 252 -4.28 -0.89 -22.54
C ALA A 252 -4.85 -1.12 -21.13
N HIS A 253 -5.41 -0.08 -20.49
CA HIS A 253 -5.98 -0.13 -19.15
C HIS A 253 -7.51 -0.10 -19.15
N GLN A 254 -8.14 -0.35 -20.31
CA GLN A 254 -9.60 -0.36 -20.47
C GLN A 254 -10.30 -1.35 -19.51
N GLU A 255 -9.67 -2.50 -19.25
CA GLU A 255 -10.21 -3.54 -18.35
C GLU A 255 -10.08 -3.19 -16.85
N GLY A 256 -9.48 -2.04 -16.52
CA GLY A 256 -9.16 -1.69 -15.13
C GLY A 256 -7.91 -2.43 -14.64
N SER A 257 -7.77 -2.53 -13.33
CA SER A 257 -6.56 -3.02 -12.67
C SER A 257 -6.78 -4.13 -11.65
N LEU A 258 -8.03 -4.37 -11.25
CA LEU A 258 -8.40 -5.38 -10.27
C LEU A 258 -7.95 -6.78 -10.71
N ARG A 259 -7.16 -7.44 -9.86
CA ARG A 259 -6.58 -8.76 -10.10
C ARG A 259 -6.23 -9.44 -8.79
N GLY A 260 -5.73 -10.67 -8.85
CA GLY A 260 -5.16 -11.32 -7.68
C GLY A 260 -3.81 -11.98 -7.90
N TYR A 261 -3.17 -12.32 -6.80
CA TYR A 261 -1.88 -13.00 -6.76
C TYR A 261 -1.98 -14.28 -5.93
N TYR A 262 -1.64 -15.41 -6.58
CA TYR A 262 -1.69 -16.74 -5.97
C TYR A 262 -0.45 -17.53 -6.39
N GLU A 263 0.35 -17.99 -5.42
CA GLU A 263 1.59 -18.75 -5.64
C GLU A 263 2.53 -18.10 -6.67
N HIS A 264 2.81 -16.80 -6.52
CA HIS A 264 3.65 -15.98 -7.43
C HIS A 264 3.10 -15.84 -8.85
N LYS A 265 1.81 -16.10 -9.06
CA LYS A 265 1.15 -15.94 -10.37
C LYS A 265 0.11 -14.83 -10.30
N LEU A 266 0.13 -13.97 -11.31
CA LEU A 266 -0.94 -13.01 -11.56
C LEU A 266 -2.16 -13.76 -12.12
N ILE A 267 -3.27 -13.64 -11.41
CA ILE A 267 -4.57 -14.20 -11.77
C ILE A 267 -5.50 -13.04 -12.15
N ARG A 268 -5.93 -13.01 -13.42
CA ARG A 268 -6.81 -11.95 -13.94
C ARG A 268 -8.24 -12.01 -13.41
N ASN A 269 -8.72 -13.19 -13.05
CA ASN A 269 -10.07 -13.35 -12.51
C ASN A 269 -10.04 -13.15 -10.98
N PRO A 270 -10.56 -12.03 -10.43
CA PRO A 270 -10.55 -11.77 -8.99
C PRO A 270 -11.46 -12.72 -8.20
N LEU A 271 -12.32 -13.48 -8.88
CA LEU A 271 -13.28 -14.41 -8.26
C LEU A 271 -12.74 -15.85 -8.15
N ALA A 272 -11.50 -16.10 -8.59
CA ALA A 272 -10.96 -17.45 -8.73
C ALA A 272 -10.73 -18.20 -7.41
N TYR A 273 -10.23 -17.51 -6.39
CA TYR A 273 -9.81 -18.12 -5.12
C TYR A 273 -10.18 -17.26 -3.89
N PRO A 274 -11.48 -17.05 -3.61
CA PRO A 274 -11.92 -16.18 -2.51
C PRO A 274 -11.32 -16.62 -1.17
N GLY A 275 -10.67 -15.69 -0.46
CA GLY A 275 -10.04 -15.98 0.83
C GLY A 275 -8.65 -16.62 0.74
N GLU A 276 -8.23 -17.13 -0.42
CA GLU A 276 -6.97 -17.88 -0.58
C GLU A 276 -5.91 -17.14 -1.40
N MET A 277 -6.34 -16.10 -2.11
CA MET A 277 -5.55 -15.28 -3.01
C MET A 277 -5.66 -13.82 -2.60
N ASP A 278 -4.56 -13.09 -2.77
CA ASP A 278 -4.54 -11.66 -2.57
C ASP A 278 -5.35 -10.95 -3.67
N LEU A 279 -5.94 -9.80 -3.37
CA LEU A 279 -6.69 -8.99 -4.33
C LEU A 279 -6.20 -7.56 -4.27
N THR A 280 -5.77 -7.03 -5.41
CA THR A 280 -5.19 -5.70 -5.47
C THR A 280 -5.67 -4.91 -6.67
N THR A 281 -5.55 -3.59 -6.56
CA THR A 281 -5.89 -2.60 -7.58
C THR A 281 -4.74 -1.62 -7.73
N HIS A 282 -4.61 -1.00 -8.90
CA HIS A 282 -3.71 0.15 -9.02
C HIS A 282 -4.33 1.36 -8.33
N ILE A 283 -3.51 2.11 -7.60
CA ILE A 283 -3.95 3.42 -7.09
C ILE A 283 -4.16 4.37 -8.25
N HIS A 284 -5.24 5.13 -8.17
CA HIS A 284 -5.48 6.31 -8.97
C HIS A 284 -4.81 7.53 -8.31
N TRP A 285 -3.60 7.88 -8.77
CA TRP A 285 -2.72 8.83 -8.08
C TRP A 285 -3.28 10.24 -8.02
N ASP A 286 -3.95 10.70 -9.08
CA ASP A 286 -4.52 12.04 -9.12
C ASP A 286 -5.64 12.20 -8.10
N GLU A 287 -6.49 11.19 -7.99
CA GLU A 287 -7.56 11.10 -7.00
C GLU A 287 -6.99 10.98 -5.59
N LEU A 288 -5.95 10.17 -5.36
CA LEU A 288 -5.26 10.08 -4.06
C LEU A 288 -4.73 11.46 -3.62
N LYS A 289 -4.02 12.17 -4.51
CA LYS A 289 -3.47 13.50 -4.22
C LYS A 289 -4.57 14.50 -3.88
N GLU A 290 -5.69 14.45 -4.60
CA GLU A 290 -6.84 15.31 -4.33
C GLU A 290 -7.48 15.00 -2.96
N MET A 291 -7.66 13.71 -2.62
CA MET A 291 -8.15 13.29 -1.29
C MET A 291 -7.29 13.86 -0.16
N PHE A 292 -5.98 13.73 -0.25
CA PHE A 292 -5.04 14.30 0.72
C PHE A 292 -5.13 15.83 0.78
N SER A 293 -5.20 16.49 -0.38
CA SER A 293 -5.33 17.95 -0.49
C SER A 293 -6.61 18.46 0.19
N LEU A 294 -7.73 17.77 0.01
CA LEU A 294 -9.01 18.10 0.66
C LEU A 294 -8.95 18.00 2.19
N GLN A 295 -8.01 17.20 2.73
CA GLN A 295 -7.74 17.11 4.17
C GLN A 295 -6.63 18.06 4.66
N GLY A 296 -6.18 19.01 3.82
CA GLY A 296 -5.14 19.98 4.16
C GLY A 296 -3.72 19.41 4.16
N MET A 297 -3.50 18.28 3.47
CA MET A 297 -2.18 17.68 3.29
C MET A 297 -1.62 18.02 1.91
N ASN A 298 -0.44 18.64 1.87
CA ASN A 298 0.14 19.15 0.64
C ASN A 298 1.14 18.15 0.06
N MET A 299 0.94 17.76 -1.20
CA MET A 299 1.91 16.92 -1.93
C MET A 299 3.17 17.72 -2.23
N VAL A 300 4.32 17.17 -1.84
CA VAL A 300 5.65 17.76 -2.05
C VAL A 300 6.53 16.89 -2.96
N TRP A 301 6.12 15.64 -3.22
CA TRP A 301 6.81 14.71 -4.12
C TRP A 301 5.84 13.69 -4.70
N HIS A 302 5.98 13.40 -6.00
CA HIS A 302 5.40 12.25 -6.68
C HIS A 302 6.33 11.88 -7.84
N LYS A 303 7.08 10.77 -7.68
CA LYS A 303 7.98 10.22 -8.72
C LYS A 303 8.08 8.70 -8.60
N LYS A 304 8.72 8.04 -9.58
CA LYS A 304 8.99 6.59 -9.49
C LYS A 304 9.84 6.26 -8.26
N GLN A 305 9.66 5.06 -7.72
CA GLN A 305 10.43 4.57 -6.58
C GLN A 305 11.94 4.60 -6.87
N SER A 306 12.37 4.20 -8.07
CA SER A 306 13.78 4.27 -8.48
C SER A 306 14.34 5.70 -8.39
N GLU A 307 13.58 6.71 -8.79
CA GLU A 307 13.97 8.12 -8.71
C GLU A 307 14.08 8.59 -7.26
N PHE A 308 13.10 8.24 -6.42
CA PHE A 308 13.17 8.54 -5.00
C PHE A 308 14.39 7.88 -4.34
N LEU A 309 14.63 6.60 -4.61
CA LEU A 309 15.76 5.86 -4.03
C LEU A 309 17.11 6.46 -4.46
N LEU A 310 17.23 6.85 -5.73
CA LEU A 310 18.41 7.57 -6.23
C LEU A 310 18.60 8.90 -5.48
N ALA A 311 17.56 9.72 -5.39
CA ALA A 311 17.62 11.01 -4.72
C ALA A 311 17.87 10.87 -3.21
N ALA A 312 17.35 9.80 -2.59
CA ALA A 312 17.57 9.47 -1.18
C ALA A 312 18.98 8.89 -0.91
N GLY A 313 19.79 8.61 -1.93
CA GLY A 313 21.18 8.22 -1.78
C GLY A 313 21.44 6.72 -1.78
N ILE A 314 20.59 5.91 -2.44
CA ILE A 314 20.78 4.45 -2.55
C ILE A 314 22.17 4.05 -3.08
N LEU A 315 22.77 4.86 -3.96
CA LEU A 315 24.10 4.61 -4.54
C LEU A 315 25.22 4.65 -3.49
N GLU A 316 25.02 5.32 -2.37
CA GLU A 316 25.98 5.34 -1.26
C GLU A 316 26.08 3.99 -0.55
N LEU A 317 25.14 3.07 -0.83
CA LEU A 317 25.18 1.69 -0.35
C LEU A 317 26.01 0.78 -1.27
N LEU A 318 26.53 1.28 -2.40
CA LEU A 318 27.46 0.51 -3.22
C LEU A 318 28.81 0.43 -2.54
N THR A 319 29.30 -0.79 -2.35
CA THR A 319 30.62 -1.04 -1.77
C THR A 319 31.54 -1.65 -2.81
N ASN A 320 32.74 -1.08 -2.96
CA ASN A 320 33.79 -1.69 -3.79
C ASN A 320 34.17 -3.06 -3.21
N HIS A 321 34.19 -4.09 -4.05
CA HIS A 321 34.66 -5.42 -3.68
C HIS A 321 35.68 -5.93 -4.69
N GLN A 322 36.67 -6.66 -4.19
CA GLN A 322 37.53 -7.53 -5.01
C GLN A 322 37.12 -9.01 -4.87
N ASP A 323 36.08 -9.26 -4.07
CA ASP A 323 35.54 -10.58 -3.83
C ASP A 323 34.96 -11.16 -5.12
N ARG A 324 35.34 -12.41 -5.41
CA ARG A 324 34.87 -13.15 -6.57
C ARG A 324 33.66 -14.02 -6.26
N ASP A 325 33.31 -14.22 -4.99
CA ASP A 325 32.13 -14.99 -4.60
C ASP A 325 30.84 -14.21 -4.90
N PRO A 326 30.05 -14.60 -5.92
CA PRO A 326 28.81 -13.91 -6.26
C PRO A 326 27.78 -13.95 -5.12
N PHE A 327 27.93 -14.83 -4.13
CA PHE A 327 27.00 -14.95 -3.01
C PHE A 327 27.44 -14.23 -1.75
N SER A 328 28.53 -13.47 -1.78
CA SER A 328 28.91 -12.64 -0.64
C SER A 328 27.90 -11.52 -0.41
N GLU A 329 27.80 -11.08 0.85
CA GLU A 329 26.82 -10.07 1.25
C GLU A 329 27.00 -8.74 0.51
N ILE A 330 28.25 -8.36 0.20
CA ILE A 330 28.54 -7.16 -0.58
C ILE A 330 28.00 -7.30 -2.01
N GLN A 331 28.22 -8.44 -2.67
CA GLN A 331 27.71 -8.65 -4.03
C GLN A 331 26.18 -8.73 -4.06
N LYS A 332 25.55 -9.36 -3.06
CA LYS A 332 24.08 -9.35 -2.90
C LYS A 332 23.54 -7.93 -2.73
N GLN A 333 24.16 -7.11 -1.88
CA GLN A 333 23.78 -5.73 -1.66
C GLN A 333 23.89 -4.90 -2.94
N ASN A 334 25.03 -4.97 -3.64
CA ASN A 334 25.23 -4.24 -4.89
C ASN A 334 24.21 -4.65 -5.97
N ARG A 335 23.93 -5.96 -6.13
CA ARG A 335 22.88 -6.43 -7.05
C ARG A 335 21.50 -5.90 -6.67
N ALA A 336 21.18 -5.85 -5.37
CA ALA A 336 19.91 -5.30 -4.92
C ALA A 336 19.80 -3.80 -5.23
N VAL A 337 20.87 -3.02 -5.02
CA VAL A 337 20.93 -1.61 -5.44
C VAL A 337 20.64 -1.50 -6.93
N HIS A 338 21.33 -2.27 -7.77
CA HIS A 338 21.09 -2.27 -9.21
C HIS A 338 19.64 -2.63 -9.57
N SER A 339 19.06 -3.68 -8.98
CA SER A 339 17.68 -4.08 -9.28
C SER A 339 16.63 -3.06 -8.87
N MET A 340 16.94 -2.18 -7.91
CA MET A 340 16.03 -1.14 -7.44
C MET A 340 16.06 0.12 -8.30
N ILE A 341 17.13 0.37 -9.07
CA ILE A 341 17.29 1.60 -9.86
C ILE A 341 17.18 1.39 -11.37
N LEU A 342 17.46 0.19 -11.87
CA LEU A 342 17.42 -0.09 -13.30
C LEU A 342 15.99 -0.07 -13.84
N SER A 343 15.82 0.44 -15.07
CA SER A 343 14.57 0.39 -15.80
C SER A 343 14.10 -1.06 -15.97
N GLY A 344 12.83 -1.35 -15.62
CA GLY A 344 12.29 -2.71 -15.59
C GLY A 344 12.67 -3.52 -14.34
N GLY A 345 13.42 -2.93 -13.40
CA GLY A 345 13.69 -3.49 -12.08
C GLY A 345 12.57 -3.21 -11.07
N LEU A 346 12.73 -3.70 -9.83
CA LEU A 346 11.73 -3.62 -8.76
C LEU A 346 11.28 -2.18 -8.45
N GLY A 347 12.18 -1.20 -8.58
CA GLY A 347 11.84 0.21 -8.34
C GLY A 347 11.11 0.92 -9.49
N SER A 348 10.76 0.21 -10.56
CA SER A 348 10.02 0.79 -11.69
C SER A 348 8.50 0.58 -11.61
N ALA A 349 8.05 -0.36 -10.78
CA ALA A 349 6.64 -0.69 -10.62
C ALA A 349 5.89 0.30 -9.72
N CYS A 350 6.54 0.75 -8.63
CA CYS A 350 5.94 1.63 -7.65
C CYS A 350 6.37 3.09 -7.85
N ASP A 351 5.53 3.98 -7.32
CA ASP A 351 5.82 5.39 -7.12
C ASP A 351 5.99 5.65 -5.62
N VAL A 352 6.67 6.75 -5.30
CA VAL A 352 6.72 7.31 -3.96
C VAL A 352 5.99 8.63 -4.00
N VAL A 353 5.00 8.80 -3.12
CA VAL A 353 4.26 10.04 -2.94
C VAL A 353 4.47 10.53 -1.52
N ILE A 354 4.87 11.80 -1.37
CA ILE A 354 5.11 12.43 -0.08
C ILE A 354 4.17 13.62 0.08
N HIS A 355 3.42 13.60 1.17
CA HIS A 355 2.58 14.69 1.63
C HIS A 355 3.11 15.26 2.94
N THR A 356 2.85 16.53 3.18
CA THR A 356 3.13 17.21 4.45
C THR A 356 1.85 17.75 5.05
N LYS A 357 1.78 17.79 6.38
CA LYS A 357 0.68 18.41 7.10
C LYS A 357 1.19 19.32 8.20
N HIS A 358 0.68 20.56 8.24
CA HIS A 358 1.01 21.57 9.25
C HIS A 358 2.53 21.73 9.53
N MET A 359 3.35 21.57 8.50
CA MET A 359 4.79 21.84 8.52
C MET A 359 5.08 23.22 7.93
N GLN A 360 6.21 23.82 8.33
CA GLN A 360 6.80 24.90 7.53
C GLN A 360 7.25 24.31 6.18
N GLN A 361 7.33 25.14 5.13
CA GLN A 361 7.58 24.69 3.76
C GLN A 361 8.77 23.70 3.69
N LEU A 362 8.47 22.41 3.53
CA LEU A 362 9.47 21.35 3.48
C LEU A 362 10.14 21.38 2.10
N HIS A 363 11.35 21.89 2.06
CA HIS A 363 12.18 21.95 0.85
C HIS A 363 12.92 20.63 0.67
N LEU A 364 12.29 19.67 -0.03
CA LEU A 364 12.83 18.32 -0.21
C LEU A 364 14.19 18.29 -0.92
N ASP A 365 14.53 19.31 -1.70
CA ASP A 365 15.86 19.50 -2.32
C ASP A 365 17.00 19.60 -1.29
N ARG A 366 16.70 19.90 -0.03
CA ARG A 366 17.67 19.87 1.07
C ARG A 366 17.95 18.46 1.59
N TYR A 367 17.02 17.53 1.38
CA TYR A 367 17.04 16.19 1.96
C TYR A 367 17.17 15.08 0.91
N LEU A 368 16.88 15.40 -0.34
CA LEU A 368 16.99 14.55 -1.51
C LEU A 368 17.94 15.20 -2.52
N LYS A 369 18.83 14.40 -3.10
CA LYS A 369 19.71 14.79 -4.20
C LYS A 369 18.91 14.73 -5.51
N ILE A 370 18.13 15.77 -5.77
CA ILE A 370 17.22 15.88 -6.92
C ILE A 370 17.99 16.14 -8.21
#